data_AF-A0A7D7WI70-F1
#
_entry.id   AF-A0A7D7WI70-F1
#
_cell.length_a   1.000
_cell.length_b   1.000
_cell.length_c   1.000
_cell.angle_alpha   90.00
_cell.angle_beta   90.00
_cell.angle_gamma   90.00
#
_symmetry.space_group_name_H-M   'P 1'
#
loop_
_entity.id
_entity.type
_entity.pdbx_description
1 polymer ?
#
loop_
_entity_poly.entity_id
_entity_poly.type
_entity_poly.pdbx_seq_one_letter_code
_entity_poly.pdbx_strand_id
1 'polypeptide(L)'
;MVKEITKIKQYNSVLDTNIRRLGGYYLSLLFYINYFTRKIDFTAEDINKYYFLFIKKGYLDKSSLPKSPCLILEYFGFIRPKCRYERVLNPIGNNEFSIYEVYINSLDTVHHIAKYKKKILYDSRDMASLGIKSRNISKRVFSYLSINTQYAFKLP
;
A
#
# COMPACT_ATOMS: atom_id res chain seq x y z
N MET A 1 -0.76 -10.01 21.62
CA MET A 1 -2.00 -9.42 21.09
C MET A 1 -1.65 -8.38 20.05
N VAL A 2 -1.94 -8.63 18.78
CA VAL A 2 -1.66 -7.67 17.69
C VAL A 2 -2.74 -6.60 17.75
N LYS A 3 -2.39 -5.37 18.17
CA LYS A 3 -3.27 -4.20 18.05
C LYS A 3 -3.68 -4.09 16.57
N GLU A 4 -4.98 -4.13 16.31
CA GLU A 4 -5.58 -4.05 14.97
C GLU A 4 -5.37 -2.67 14.35
N ILE A 5 -4.21 -2.45 13.74
CA ILE A 5 -3.93 -1.24 12.98
C ILE A 5 -3.04 -1.71 11.82
N THR A 6 -3.37 -1.56 10.54
CA THR A 6 -4.13 -0.53 9.81
C THR A 6 -5.27 -1.15 8.98
N LYS A 7 -6.52 -0.99 9.42
CA LYS A 7 -7.72 -1.32 8.63
C LYS A 7 -8.41 -0.09 8.04
N ILE A 8 -7.75 1.07 7.97
CA ILE A 8 -8.37 2.26 7.36
C ILE A 8 -8.76 1.90 5.93
N LYS A 9 -10.06 1.95 5.65
CA LYS A 9 -10.63 1.59 4.35
C LYS A 9 -10.84 2.84 3.52
N GLN A 10 -10.92 2.66 2.20
CA GLN A 10 -11.19 3.74 1.25
C GLN A 10 -12.54 4.44 1.48
N TYR A 11 -13.49 3.82 2.19
CA TYR A 11 -14.76 4.45 2.50
C TYR A 11 -14.72 5.33 3.77
N ASN A 12 -13.57 5.42 4.45
CA ASN A 12 -13.41 6.34 5.57
C ASN A 12 -13.61 7.79 5.09
N SER A 13 -14.60 8.49 5.66
CA SER A 13 -15.02 9.82 5.25
C SER A 13 -13.99 10.93 5.53
N VAL A 14 -13.05 10.69 6.45
CA VAL A 14 -11.96 11.62 6.79
C VAL A 14 -10.90 11.65 5.69
N LEU A 15 -10.76 10.58 4.89
CA LEU A 15 -9.75 10.52 3.84
C LEU A 15 -10.06 11.48 2.68
N ASP A 16 -9.00 12.00 2.06
CA ASP A 16 -9.11 12.78 0.83
C ASP A 16 -9.86 11.99 -0.26
N THR A 17 -10.69 12.70 -1.03
CA THR A 17 -11.56 12.10 -2.06
C THR A 17 -10.79 11.27 -3.09
N ASN A 18 -9.55 11.64 -3.43
CA ASN A 18 -8.75 10.86 -4.37
C ASN A 18 -8.26 9.55 -3.76
N ILE A 19 -7.90 9.56 -2.47
CA ILE A 19 -7.53 8.34 -1.75
C ILE A 19 -8.74 7.41 -1.66
N ARG A 20 -9.91 7.96 -1.35
CA ARG A 20 -11.18 7.20 -1.30
C ARG A 20 -11.52 6.56 -2.66
N ARG A 21 -11.24 7.27 -3.76
CA ARG A 21 -11.52 6.77 -5.12
C ARG A 21 -10.49 5.73 -5.58
N LEU A 22 -9.20 6.06 -5.55
CA LEU A 22 -8.12 5.32 -6.22
C LEU A 22 -6.90 4.97 -5.33
N GLY A 23 -6.94 5.34 -4.04
CA GLY A 23 -5.85 5.13 -3.09
C GLY A 23 -5.53 3.68 -2.69
N GLY A 24 -6.12 2.65 -3.28
CA GLY A 24 -5.88 1.26 -2.89
C GLY A 24 -4.40 0.85 -2.92
N TYR A 25 -3.63 1.36 -3.89
CA TYR A 25 -2.19 1.10 -3.96
C TYR A 25 -1.48 1.80 -2.80
N TYR A 26 -1.72 3.10 -2.65
CA TYR A 26 -1.11 3.93 -1.61
C TYR A 26 -1.39 3.38 -0.20
N LEU A 27 -2.63 3.00 0.08
CA LEU A 27 -3.02 2.40 1.34
C LEU A 27 -2.35 1.03 1.55
N SER A 28 -2.21 0.22 0.49
CA SER A 28 -1.48 -1.05 0.56
C SER A 28 0.02 -0.85 0.87
N LEU A 29 0.65 0.22 0.37
CA LEU A 29 2.02 0.58 0.75
C LEU A 29 2.12 0.94 2.22
N LEU A 30 1.25 1.83 2.71
CA LEU A 30 1.24 2.25 4.12
C LEU A 30 0.96 1.07 5.06
N PHE A 31 0.08 0.14 4.65
CA PHE A 31 -0.13 -1.12 5.36
C PHE A 31 1.18 -1.90 5.51
N TYR A 32 1.95 -2.09 4.44
CA TYR A 32 3.23 -2.81 4.53
C TYR A 32 4.27 -2.06 5.38
N ILE A 33 4.32 -0.73 5.28
CA ILE A 33 5.19 0.09 6.12
C ILE A 33 4.86 -0.15 7.60
N ASN A 34 3.59 -0.07 7.98
CA ASN A 34 3.15 -0.39 9.35
C ASN A 34 3.47 -1.86 9.71
N TYR A 35 3.16 -2.81 8.84
CA TYR A 35 3.35 -4.25 9.07
C TYR A 35 4.80 -4.60 9.40
N PHE A 36 5.75 -4.04 8.66
CA PHE A 36 7.17 -4.33 8.85
C PHE A 36 7.82 -3.49 9.95
N THR A 37 7.46 -2.21 10.07
CA THR A 37 8.09 -1.34 11.07
C THR A 37 7.50 -1.53 12.46
N ARG A 38 6.21 -1.88 12.56
CA ARG A 38 5.40 -1.99 13.79
C ARG A 38 5.44 -0.76 14.70
N LYS A 39 5.89 0.38 14.18
CA LYS A 39 6.14 1.61 14.94
C LYS A 39 5.20 2.75 14.54
N ILE A 40 4.62 2.69 13.35
CA ILE A 40 3.78 3.75 12.82
C ILE A 40 2.35 3.24 12.76
N ASP A 41 1.51 3.78 13.62
CA ASP A 41 0.07 3.61 13.58
C ASP A 41 -0.51 4.80 12.82
N PHE A 42 -0.91 4.58 11.57
CA PHE A 42 -1.43 5.66 10.74
C PHE A 42 -2.90 5.93 11.07
N THR A 43 -3.20 7.14 11.51
CA THR A 43 -4.57 7.67 11.53
C THR A 43 -5.01 8.11 10.13
N ALA A 44 -6.30 8.39 9.93
CA ALA A 44 -6.79 8.92 8.64
C ALA A 44 -6.19 10.30 8.33
N GLU A 45 -5.95 11.11 9.37
CA GLU A 45 -5.29 12.41 9.25
C GLU A 45 -3.81 12.26 8.83
N ASP A 46 -3.08 11.30 9.41
CA ASP A 46 -1.71 11.00 8.99
C ASP A 46 -1.67 10.58 7.51
N ILE A 47 -2.60 9.71 7.09
CA ILE A 47 -2.69 9.25 5.70
C ILE A 47 -2.87 10.43 4.75
N ASN A 48 -3.75 11.38 5.08
CA ASN A 48 -3.95 12.60 4.29
C ASN A 48 -2.71 13.50 4.31
N LYS A 49 -2.08 13.70 5.47
CA LYS A 49 -0.84 14.48 5.60
C LYS A 49 0.26 13.94 4.70
N TYR A 50 0.51 12.63 4.76
CA TYR A 50 1.51 11.97 3.91
C TYR A 50 1.11 11.97 2.43
N TYR A 51 -0.18 11.87 2.11
CA TYR A 51 -0.68 11.95 0.74
C TYR A 51 -0.29 13.28 0.08
N PHE A 52 -0.59 14.41 0.74
CA PHE A 52 -0.23 15.72 0.23
C PHE A 52 1.29 15.95 0.22
N LEU A 53 2.01 15.45 1.23
CA LEU A 53 3.48 15.51 1.27
C LEU A 53 4.10 14.77 0.08
N PHE A 54 3.63 13.57 -0.23
CA PHE A 54 4.16 12.76 -1.33
C PHE A 54 3.75 13.29 -2.71
N ILE A 55 2.60 13.95 -2.84
CA ILE A 55 2.29 14.73 -4.04
C ILE A 55 3.29 15.88 -4.19
N LYS A 56 3.51 16.67 -3.13
CA LYS A 56 4.43 17.81 -3.16
C LYS A 56 5.86 17.38 -3.50
N LYS A 57 6.31 16.23 -3.00
CA LYS A 57 7.61 15.63 -3.31
C LYS A 57 7.68 14.93 -4.68
N GLY A 58 6.55 14.79 -5.38
CA GLY A 58 6.47 14.11 -6.68
C GLY A 58 6.52 12.58 -6.60
N TYR A 59 6.39 11.98 -5.41
CA TYR A 59 6.42 10.53 -5.22
C TYR A 59 5.07 9.87 -5.56
N LEU A 60 4.00 10.65 -5.47
CA LEU A 60 2.62 10.26 -5.72
C LEU A 60 1.99 11.21 -6.75
N ASP A 61 1.12 10.68 -7.59
CA ASP A 61 0.22 11.49 -8.41
C ASP A 61 -1.04 11.92 -7.64
N LYS A 62 -1.71 12.98 -8.09
CA LYS A 62 -3.02 13.43 -7.53
C LYS A 62 -4.11 12.36 -7.64
N SER A 63 -3.94 11.35 -8.49
CA SER A 63 -4.80 10.16 -8.56
C SER A 63 -4.52 9.13 -7.46
N SER A 64 -3.60 9.41 -6.51
CA SER A 64 -3.12 8.45 -5.50
C SER A 64 -2.31 7.26 -6.04
N LEU A 65 -1.88 7.32 -7.31
CA LEU A 65 -0.97 6.33 -7.89
C LEU A 65 0.49 6.69 -7.60
N PRO A 66 1.31 5.78 -7.06
CA PRO A 66 2.74 6.06 -6.85
C PRO A 66 3.50 6.21 -8.15
N LYS A 67 4.20 7.34 -8.29
CA LYS A 67 5.22 7.57 -9.32
C LYS A 67 6.52 6.90 -8.91
N SER A 68 6.88 7.02 -7.63
CA SER A 68 8.12 6.48 -7.06
C SER A 68 7.84 5.75 -5.75
N PRO A 69 7.24 4.55 -5.79
CA PRO A 69 6.88 3.83 -4.56
C PRO A 69 8.10 3.46 -3.70
N CYS A 70 9.28 3.28 -4.30
CA CYS A 70 10.53 3.08 -3.54
C CYS A 70 10.91 4.30 -2.70
N LEU A 71 10.74 5.54 -3.19
CA LEU A 71 11.04 6.75 -2.43
C LEU A 71 10.08 6.92 -1.23
N ILE A 72 8.84 6.44 -1.34
CA ILE A 72 7.92 6.37 -0.21
C ILE A 72 8.45 5.39 0.84
N LEU A 73 8.92 4.20 0.43
CA LEU A 73 9.49 3.23 1.36
C LEU A 73 10.78 3.76 2.02
N GLU A 74 11.68 4.41 1.26
CA GLU A 74 12.89 5.04 1.79
C GLU A 74 12.58 6.11 2.83
N TYR A 75 11.53 6.91 2.59
CA TYR A 75 11.05 7.91 3.55
C TYR A 75 10.71 7.28 4.92
N PHE A 76 10.25 6.04 4.94
CA PHE A 76 9.94 5.30 6.16
C PHE A 76 11.06 4.34 6.61
N GLY A 77 12.28 4.54 6.11
CA GLY A 77 13.48 3.85 6.60
C GLY A 77 13.77 2.50 5.93
N PHE A 78 13.10 2.14 4.84
CA PHE A 78 13.51 0.97 4.05
C PHE A 78 14.80 1.29 3.29
N ILE A 79 15.81 0.42 3.41
CA ILE A 79 17.13 0.63 2.83
C ILE A 79 17.21 -0.07 1.47
N ARG A 80 17.56 0.70 0.43
CA ARG A 80 17.68 0.26 -0.97
C ARG A 80 16.46 -0.54 -1.47
N PRO A 81 15.23 -0.03 -1.31
CA PRO A 81 14.05 -0.71 -1.82
C PRO A 81 14.09 -0.76 -3.35
N LYS A 82 13.76 -1.91 -3.91
CA LYS A 82 13.56 -2.12 -5.34
C LYS A 82 12.12 -2.52 -5.58
N CYS A 83 11.56 -2.07 -6.69
CA CYS A 83 10.22 -2.41 -7.13
C CYS A 83 10.30 -2.96 -8.55
N ARG A 84 9.68 -4.10 -8.80
CA ARG A 84 9.55 -4.68 -10.14
C ARG A 84 8.10 -5.00 -10.46
N TYR A 85 7.77 -4.89 -11.73
CA TYR A 85 6.49 -5.33 -12.28
C TYR A 85 6.55 -6.80 -12.62
N GLU A 86 5.49 -7.54 -12.30
CA GLU A 86 5.32 -8.91 -12.78
C GLU A 86 3.89 -9.11 -13.26
N ARG A 87 3.75 -9.45 -14.56
CA ARG A 87 2.48 -9.94 -15.11
C ARG A 87 2.28 -11.42 -14.80
N VAL A 88 3.36 -12.20 -14.83
CA VAL A 88 3.38 -13.60 -14.39
C VAL A 88 3.45 -13.62 -12.87
N LEU A 89 2.49 -14.26 -12.22
CA LEU A 89 2.31 -14.18 -10.76
C LEU A 89 3.20 -15.18 -10.00
N ASN A 90 4.51 -15.05 -10.17
CA ASN A 90 5.49 -15.94 -9.54
C ASN A 90 5.42 -15.88 -8.00
N PRO A 91 5.90 -16.89 -7.27
CA PRO A 91 6.11 -16.77 -5.83
C PRO A 91 7.09 -15.63 -5.50
N ILE A 92 6.94 -15.02 -4.32
CA ILE A 92 7.84 -13.98 -3.80
C ILE A 92 8.83 -14.57 -2.79
N GLY A 93 10.02 -14.00 -2.68
CA GLY A 93 11.06 -14.41 -1.74
C GLY A 93 10.80 -13.99 -0.28
N ASN A 94 11.69 -14.41 0.64
CA ASN A 94 11.51 -14.16 2.08
C ASN A 94 11.59 -12.68 2.48
N ASN A 95 12.41 -11.87 1.78
CA ASN A 95 12.55 -10.43 2.01
C ASN A 95 11.75 -9.60 1.00
N GLU A 96 10.68 -10.19 0.49
CA GLU A 96 9.82 -9.56 -0.51
C GLU A 96 8.38 -9.45 -0.05
N PHE A 97 7.70 -8.43 -0.56
CA PHE A 97 6.25 -8.29 -0.44
C PHE A 97 5.66 -7.82 -1.75
N SER A 98 4.34 -7.93 -1.90
CA SER A 98 3.70 -7.62 -3.17
C SER A 98 2.35 -6.94 -3.03
N ILE A 99 2.14 -5.95 -3.88
CA ILE A 99 0.83 -5.32 -4.10
C ILE A 99 0.29 -5.86 -5.42
N TYR A 100 -0.84 -6.54 -5.36
CA TYR A 100 -1.51 -7.11 -6.53
C TYR A 100 -2.42 -6.07 -7.15
N GLU A 101 -2.35 -5.96 -8.45
CA GLU A 101 -3.36 -5.33 -9.27
C GLU A 101 -4.44 -6.36 -9.58
N VAL A 102 -5.69 -6.05 -9.23
CA VAL A 102 -6.83 -6.92 -9.46
C VAL A 102 -7.91 -6.20 -10.27
N TYR A 103 -8.52 -6.92 -11.20
CA TYR A 103 -9.66 -6.43 -11.96
C TYR A 103 -10.95 -6.83 -11.26
N ILE A 104 -11.85 -5.88 -11.05
CA ILE A 104 -13.17 -6.08 -10.49
C ILE A 104 -14.18 -6.10 -11.64
N ASN A 105 -14.67 -7.29 -11.98
CA ASN A 105 -15.57 -7.46 -13.13
C ASN A 105 -16.87 -6.66 -13.00
N SER A 106 -17.47 -6.61 -11.81
CA SER A 106 -18.76 -5.94 -11.59
C SER A 106 -18.69 -4.41 -11.65
N LEU A 107 -17.50 -3.84 -11.54
CA LEU A 107 -17.28 -2.38 -11.51
C LEU A 107 -16.46 -1.89 -12.71
N ASP A 108 -16.08 -2.80 -13.62
CA ASP A 108 -15.18 -2.54 -14.75
C ASP A 108 -13.98 -1.67 -14.36
N THR A 109 -13.27 -2.06 -13.30
CA THR A 109 -12.21 -1.23 -12.75
C THR A 109 -11.10 -2.03 -12.11
N VAL A 110 -9.97 -1.36 -11.92
CA VAL A 110 -8.77 -1.92 -11.28
C VAL A 110 -8.70 -1.49 -9.82
N HIS A 111 -8.31 -2.43 -8.97
CA HIS A 111 -8.04 -2.20 -7.56
C HIS A 111 -6.69 -2.82 -7.17
N HIS A 112 -6.19 -2.41 -6.00
CA HIS A 112 -4.91 -2.86 -5.49
C HIS A 112 -5.05 -3.43 -4.10
N ILE A 113 -4.47 -4.61 -3.87
CA ILE A 113 -4.55 -5.32 -2.59
C ILE A 113 -3.19 -5.87 -2.19
N ALA A 114 -2.92 -5.88 -0.88
CA ALA A 114 -1.74 -6.51 -0.31
C ALA A 114 -2.00 -8.01 -0.11
N LYS A 115 -1.10 -8.85 -0.61
CA LYS A 115 -1.16 -10.31 -0.40
C LYS A 115 0.18 -10.88 0.02
N TYR A 116 0.11 -11.95 0.80
CA TYR A 116 1.24 -12.82 1.06
C TYR A 116 0.83 -14.26 0.75
N LYS A 117 1.48 -14.86 -0.26
CA LYS A 117 1.07 -16.14 -0.85
C LYS A 117 -0.42 -16.09 -1.24
N LYS A 118 -1.24 -17.02 -0.77
CA LYS A 118 -2.68 -17.08 -1.03
C LYS A 118 -3.52 -16.20 -0.08
N LYS A 119 -2.92 -15.57 0.93
CA LYS A 119 -3.62 -14.79 1.96
C LYS A 119 -3.70 -13.32 1.56
N ILE A 120 -4.90 -12.76 1.56
CA ILE A 120 -5.11 -11.31 1.52
C ILE A 120 -4.72 -10.76 2.88
N LEU A 121 -3.75 -9.86 2.91
CA LEU A 121 -3.32 -9.18 4.13
C LEU A 121 -4.09 -7.88 4.34
N TYR A 122 -4.32 -7.16 3.24
CA TYR A 122 -5.06 -5.90 3.26
C TYR A 122 -5.78 -5.69 1.94
N ASP A 123 -7.07 -5.36 2.05
CA ASP A 123 -7.94 -4.93 0.97
C ASP A 123 -8.67 -3.68 1.47
N SER A 124 -8.43 -2.55 0.81
CA SER A 124 -8.95 -1.26 1.24
C SER A 124 -10.44 -1.07 0.95
N ARG A 125 -11.05 -1.93 0.13
CA ARG A 125 -12.49 -1.94 -0.17
C ARG A 125 -13.24 -3.11 0.45
N ASP A 126 -12.52 -4.04 1.09
CA ASP A 126 -13.10 -5.23 1.71
C ASP A 126 -13.93 -6.07 0.72
N MET A 127 -13.45 -6.19 -0.52
CA MET A 127 -14.21 -6.80 -1.62
C MET A 127 -14.61 -8.24 -1.32
N ALA A 128 -13.72 -9.00 -0.66
CA ALA A 128 -13.95 -10.40 -0.33
C ALA A 128 -15.12 -10.58 0.66
N SER A 129 -15.24 -9.73 1.69
CA SER A 129 -16.35 -9.81 2.65
C SER A 129 -17.68 -9.38 2.01
N LEU A 130 -17.62 -8.49 1.03
CA LEU A 130 -18.75 -8.03 0.24
C LEU A 130 -19.13 -8.99 -0.91
N GLY A 131 -18.46 -10.14 -1.03
CA GLY A 131 -18.71 -11.11 -2.11
C GLY A 131 -18.33 -10.61 -3.52
N ILE A 132 -17.58 -9.50 -3.61
CA ILE A 132 -17.14 -8.92 -4.89
C ILE A 132 -16.02 -9.78 -5.47
N LYS A 133 -16.30 -10.40 -6.61
CA LYS A 133 -15.33 -11.21 -7.34
C LYS A 133 -14.30 -10.33 -8.04
N SER A 134 -13.04 -10.70 -7.94
CA SER A 134 -11.94 -10.08 -8.65
C SER A 134 -10.95 -11.13 -9.16
N ARG A 135 -10.19 -10.78 -10.20
CA ARG A 135 -9.10 -11.60 -10.74
C ARG A 135 -7.79 -10.84 -10.68
N ASN A 136 -6.70 -11.54 -10.38
CA ASN A 136 -5.37 -10.94 -10.44
C ASN A 136 -5.01 -10.61 -11.90
N ILE A 137 -4.45 -9.42 -12.14
CA ILE A 137 -3.95 -8.98 -13.45
C ILE A 137 -2.42 -9.01 -13.45
N SER A 138 -1.84 -8.43 -12.40
CA SER A 138 -0.41 -8.24 -12.26
C SER A 138 -0.08 -8.05 -10.78
N LYS A 139 1.21 -7.89 -10.48
CA LYS A 139 1.67 -7.43 -9.17
C LYS A 139 2.90 -6.57 -9.29
N ARG A 140 3.09 -5.71 -8.29
CA ARG A 140 4.37 -5.05 -8.00
C ARG A 140 5.02 -5.81 -6.86
N VAL A 141 6.25 -6.28 -7.07
CA VAL A 141 7.04 -6.95 -6.04
C VAL A 141 8.10 -5.98 -5.53
N PHE A 142 8.16 -5.87 -4.22
CA PHE A 142 9.10 -5.04 -3.49
C PHE A 142 10.10 -5.90 -2.76
N SER A 143 11.37 -5.53 -2.84
CA SER A 143 12.47 -6.12 -2.07
C SER A 143 13.28 -5.01 -1.42
N TYR A 144 13.88 -5.25 -0.26
CA TYR A 144 14.72 -4.26 0.43
C TYR A 144 15.90 -4.97 1.10
N LEU A 145 16.97 -4.22 1.38
CA LEU A 145 18.16 -4.76 2.04
C LEU A 145 17.93 -4.92 3.55
N SER A 146 17.40 -3.87 4.19
CA SER A 146 17.09 -3.83 5.61
C SER A 146 16.08 -2.71 5.90
N ILE A 147 15.61 -2.62 7.14
CA ILE A 147 14.74 -1.54 7.61
C ILE A 147 15.42 -0.85 8.78
N ASN A 148 15.72 0.43 8.64
CA ASN A 148 16.24 1.25 9.72
C ASN A 148 15.10 1.86 10.53
N THR A 149 14.73 1.18 11.60
CA THR A 149 13.58 1.59 12.44
C THR A 149 13.84 2.81 13.32
N GLN A 150 15.05 3.41 13.28
CA GLN A 150 15.38 4.63 14.05
C GLN A 150 15.08 5.93 13.28
N TYR A 151 15.05 5.91 11.93
CA TYR A 151 14.88 7.12 11.11
C TYR A 151 13.45 7.38 10.61
N ALA A 152 12.49 6.53 10.98
CA ALA A 152 11.08 6.70 10.62
C ALA A 152 10.39 7.93 11.26
N PHE A 153 11.13 8.78 12.01
CA PHE A 153 10.58 9.76 12.94
C PHE A 153 10.93 11.22 12.68
N LYS A 154 11.60 11.59 11.59
CA LYS A 154 11.73 13.01 11.25
C LYS A 154 10.58 13.44 10.34
N LEU A 155 9.39 13.53 10.93
CA LEU A 155 8.41 14.50 10.43
C LEU A 155 9.07 15.88 10.57
N PRO A 156 9.11 16.72 9.51
CA PRO A 156 9.36 18.14 9.70
C PRO A 156 8.27 18.76 10.57
#